data_AF-A0AAU2YKX4-F1
#
_entry.id   AF-A0AAU2YKX4-F1
#
_cell.length_a   1.000
_cell.length_b   1.000
_cell.length_c   1.000
_cell.angle_alpha   90.00
_cell.angle_beta   90.00
_cell.angle_gamma   90.00
#
_symmetry.space_group_name_H-M   'P 1'
#
loop_
_entity.id
_entity.type
_entity.pdbx_description
1 polymer ?
#
loop_
_entity_poly.entity_id
_entity_poly.type
_entity_poly.pdbx_seq_one_letter_code
_entity_poly.pdbx_strand_id
1 'polypeptide(L)'
;MCHYCGCREIPLIKEFIAEHESVTDAAGGALRALDSGDQGLAAELVARMGRELRAHWQGEEQGLFAVMGGDEEYAGYIDALVREHRELAAFLDQVDLGRAEDVVRLREAVDELHHHIAKEEDGLFPASLTALSGDDWDLSMAAWRTAHPDARGDL
;
A
#
# COMPACT_ATOMS: atom_id res chain seq x y z
N MET A 1 -13.91 -6.51 -6.78
CA MET A 1 -15.22 -5.86 -6.52
C MET A 1 -15.90 -6.59 -5.36
N CYS A 2 -15.49 -6.27 -4.14
CA CYS A 2 -15.97 -6.92 -2.92
C CYS A 2 -17.15 -6.10 -2.34
N HIS A 3 -18.39 -6.57 -2.54
CA HIS A 3 -19.62 -5.80 -2.25
C HIS A 3 -20.31 -6.17 -0.92
N TYR A 4 -19.78 -7.11 -0.12
CA TYR A 4 -20.57 -7.73 0.96
C TYR A 4 -19.93 -7.82 2.36
N CYS A 5 -18.68 -7.41 2.59
CA CYS A 5 -18.03 -7.68 3.88
C CYS A 5 -18.10 -6.55 4.92
N GLY A 6 -18.73 -5.40 4.65
CA GLY A 6 -18.75 -4.30 5.63
C GLY A 6 -17.38 -3.65 5.91
N CYS A 7 -16.30 -4.11 5.25
CA CYS A 7 -14.95 -3.54 5.36
C CYS A 7 -14.95 -2.05 5.02
N ARG A 8 -15.78 -1.64 4.05
CA ARG A 8 -15.96 -0.23 3.69
C ARG A 8 -16.65 0.58 4.78
N GLU A 9 -17.14 0.02 5.89
CA GLU A 9 -17.70 0.79 7.01
C GLU A 9 -16.67 1.10 8.10
N ILE A 10 -15.52 0.41 8.12
CA ILE A 10 -14.42 0.72 9.03
C ILE A 10 -13.59 1.87 8.45
N PRO A 11 -13.49 3.02 9.13
CA PRO A 11 -12.81 4.20 8.61
C PRO A 11 -11.36 3.93 8.16
N LEU A 12 -10.60 3.16 8.93
CA LEU A 12 -9.19 2.88 8.60
C LEU A 12 -9.03 2.09 7.30
N ILE A 13 -9.84 1.05 7.10
CA ILE A 13 -9.79 0.23 5.87
C ILE A 13 -10.20 1.05 4.65
N LYS A 14 -11.13 2.01 4.79
CA LYS A 14 -11.47 2.94 3.71
C LYS A 14 -10.25 3.77 3.28
N GLU A 15 -9.45 4.26 4.24
CA GLU A 15 -8.26 5.06 3.92
C GLU A 15 -7.18 4.21 3.24
N PHE A 16 -6.88 3.00 3.73
CA PHE A 16 -5.93 2.11 3.04
C PHE A 16 -6.36 1.78 1.61
N ILE A 17 -7.65 1.50 1.38
CA ILE A 17 -8.18 1.28 0.02
C ILE A 17 -8.05 2.54 -0.84
N ALA A 18 -8.28 3.74 -0.29
CA ALA A 18 -8.13 4.98 -1.03
C ALA A 18 -6.66 5.25 -1.41
N GLU A 19 -5.72 4.88 -0.53
CA GLU A 19 -4.28 4.93 -0.78
C GLU A 19 -3.87 3.94 -1.88
N HIS A 20 -4.41 2.72 -1.88
CA HIS A 20 -4.26 1.73 -2.95
C HIS A 20 -4.77 2.25 -4.30
N GLU A 21 -5.98 2.80 -4.33
CA GLU A 21 -6.56 3.39 -5.53
C GLU A 21 -5.65 4.51 -6.07
N SER A 22 -5.17 5.40 -5.20
CA SER A 22 -4.27 6.50 -5.57
C SER A 22 -2.95 6.02 -6.16
N VAL A 23 -2.28 5.04 -5.54
CA VAL A 23 -0.99 4.55 -6.03
C VAL A 23 -1.14 3.77 -7.33
N THR A 24 -2.20 2.97 -7.48
CA THR A 24 -2.49 2.25 -8.74
C THR A 24 -2.77 3.22 -9.88
N ASP A 25 -3.50 4.31 -9.63
CA ASP A 25 -3.71 5.37 -10.62
C ASP A 25 -2.40 6.05 -11.03
N ALA A 26 -1.53 6.35 -10.05
CA ALA A 26 -0.21 6.92 -10.31
C ALA A 26 0.68 5.96 -11.12
N ALA A 27 0.68 4.67 -10.76
CA ALA A 27 1.41 3.61 -11.47
C ALA A 27 0.95 3.48 -12.92
N GLY A 28 -0.37 3.35 -13.14
CA GLY A 28 -0.94 3.30 -14.49
C GLY A 28 -0.64 4.57 -15.29
N GLY A 29 -0.65 5.74 -14.64
CA GLY A 29 -0.22 7.00 -15.24
C GLY A 29 1.25 6.99 -15.66
N ALA A 30 2.14 6.49 -14.81
CA ALA A 30 3.57 6.43 -15.08
C ALA A 30 3.87 5.52 -16.29
N LEU A 31 3.24 4.34 -16.35
CA LEU A 31 3.41 3.43 -17.48
C LEU A 31 2.91 4.04 -18.80
N ARG A 32 1.76 4.72 -18.78
CA ARG A 32 1.24 5.44 -19.96
C ARG A 32 2.16 6.59 -20.39
N ALA A 33 2.76 7.31 -19.44
CA ALA A 33 3.71 8.39 -19.72
C ALA A 33 5.00 7.83 -20.35
N LEU A 34 5.49 6.67 -19.88
CA LEU A 34 6.61 5.96 -20.51
C LEU A 34 6.27 5.52 -21.94
N ASP A 35 5.06 5.00 -22.18
CA ASP A 35 4.60 4.59 -23.50
C ASP A 35 4.49 5.75 -24.49
N SER A 36 4.17 6.96 -24.01
CA SER A 36 4.11 8.18 -24.82
C SER A 36 5.45 8.92 -24.94
N GLY A 37 6.50 8.46 -24.25
CA GLY A 37 7.82 9.09 -24.21
C GLY A 37 7.94 10.29 -23.27
N ASP A 38 6.94 10.55 -22.42
CA ASP A 38 6.98 11.60 -21.40
C ASP A 38 7.69 11.12 -20.13
N GLN A 39 9.02 11.06 -20.20
CA GLN A 39 9.86 10.62 -19.07
C GLN A 39 9.75 11.57 -17.86
N GLY A 40 9.45 12.86 -18.08
CA GLY A 40 9.30 13.83 -17.00
C GLY A 40 8.08 13.51 -16.14
N LEU A 41 6.92 13.35 -16.77
CA LEU A 41 5.69 12.96 -16.09
C LEU A 41 5.82 11.57 -15.43
N ALA A 42 6.47 10.62 -16.11
CA ALA A 42 6.71 9.30 -15.53
C ALA A 42 7.52 9.39 -14.23
N ALA A 43 8.59 10.19 -14.21
CA ALA A 43 9.42 10.39 -13.03
C ALA A 43 8.65 11.05 -11.88
N GLU A 44 7.81 12.05 -12.18
CA GLU A 44 6.95 12.69 -11.17
C GLU A 44 5.96 11.71 -10.53
N LEU A 45 5.34 10.84 -11.34
CA LEU A 45 4.38 9.84 -10.89
C LEU A 45 5.05 8.72 -10.08
N VAL A 46 6.21 8.22 -10.51
CA VAL A 46 7.00 7.25 -9.74
C VAL A 46 7.46 7.83 -8.40
N ALA A 47 7.91 9.09 -8.39
CA ALA A 47 8.27 9.77 -7.15
C ALA A 47 7.05 9.97 -6.23
N ARG A 48 5.86 10.19 -6.79
CA ARG A 48 4.61 10.24 -6.04
C ARG A 48 4.28 8.88 -5.42
N MET A 49 4.33 7.79 -6.19
CA MET A 49 4.13 6.43 -5.68
C MET A 49 5.04 6.15 -4.48
N GLY A 50 6.34 6.43 -4.60
CA GLY A 50 7.29 6.20 -3.50
C GLY A 50 7.03 7.04 -2.25
N ARG A 51 6.36 8.19 -2.34
CA ARG A 51 5.94 8.96 -1.16
C ARG A 51 4.68 8.37 -0.53
N GLU A 52 3.67 8.08 -1.34
CA GLU A 52 2.39 7.53 -0.89
C GLU A 52 2.59 6.15 -0.25
N LEU A 53 3.30 5.24 -0.92
CA LEU A 53 3.58 3.89 -0.40
C LEU A 53 4.35 3.91 0.92
N ARG A 54 5.31 4.83 1.10
CA ARG A 54 6.05 4.92 2.37
C ARG A 54 5.14 5.30 3.54
N ALA A 55 4.22 6.24 3.35
CA ALA A 55 3.28 6.62 4.38
C ALA A 55 2.26 5.49 4.65
N HIS A 56 1.74 4.89 3.58
CA HIS A 56 0.85 3.75 3.62
C HIS A 56 1.44 2.58 4.43
N TRP A 57 2.61 2.06 4.02
CA TRP A 57 3.30 0.97 4.72
C TRP A 57 3.65 1.32 6.15
N GLN A 58 4.00 2.57 6.44
CA GLN A 58 4.24 2.99 7.82
C GLN A 58 2.97 2.82 8.67
N GLY A 59 1.81 3.24 8.15
CA GLY A 59 0.52 3.11 8.83
C GLY A 59 0.12 1.66 9.07
N GLU A 60 0.35 0.80 8.08
CA GLU A 60 0.08 -0.64 8.20
C GLU A 60 1.02 -1.32 9.19
N GLU A 61 2.33 -1.18 8.98
CA GLU A 61 3.37 -1.88 9.73
C GLU A 61 3.42 -1.47 11.21
N GLN A 62 3.10 -0.22 11.53
CA GLN A 62 3.06 0.28 12.90
C GLN A 62 1.67 0.16 13.54
N GLY A 63 0.65 -0.15 12.72
CA GLY A 63 -0.74 -0.26 13.12
C GLY A 63 -1.27 -1.67 12.92
N LEU A 64 -2.06 -1.83 11.85
CA LEU A 64 -2.83 -3.05 11.60
C LEU A 64 -1.96 -4.32 11.63
N PHE A 65 -0.78 -4.28 11.00
CA PHE A 65 0.11 -5.44 10.91
C PHE A 65 0.83 -5.70 12.23
N ALA A 66 1.17 -4.66 12.99
CA ALA A 66 1.77 -4.84 14.31
C ALA A 66 0.82 -5.54 15.28
N VAL A 67 -0.47 -5.19 15.23
CA VAL A 67 -1.51 -5.84 16.03
C VAL A 67 -1.72 -7.28 15.56
N MET A 68 -2.02 -7.48 14.28
CA MET A 68 -2.33 -8.82 13.76
C MET A 68 -1.13 -9.77 13.82
N GLY A 69 0.09 -9.26 13.70
CA GLY A 69 1.32 -10.05 13.80
C GLY A 69 1.60 -10.59 15.20
N GLY A 70 0.85 -10.15 16.21
CA GLY A 70 0.85 -10.76 17.55
C GLY A 70 0.19 -12.14 17.59
N ASP A 71 -0.62 -12.49 16.58
CA ASP A 71 -1.22 -13.81 16.41
C ASP A 71 -0.34 -14.71 15.54
N GLU A 72 -0.01 -15.91 16.05
CA GLU A 72 0.79 -16.90 15.33
C GLU A 72 0.13 -17.33 14.00
N GLU A 73 -1.20 -17.23 13.88
CA GLU A 73 -1.93 -17.53 12.64
C GLU A 73 -1.55 -16.57 11.50
N TYR A 74 -1.31 -15.29 11.82
CA TYR A 74 -1.07 -14.25 10.82
C TYR A 74 0.40 -13.83 10.69
N ALA A 75 1.24 -14.09 11.70
CA ALA A 75 2.62 -13.63 11.76
C ALA A 75 3.43 -13.94 10.47
N GLY A 76 3.39 -15.19 10.00
CA GLY A 76 4.13 -15.57 8.79
C GLY A 76 3.61 -14.94 7.50
N TYR A 77 2.31 -14.61 7.45
CA TYR A 77 1.71 -13.92 6.30
C TYR A 77 2.09 -12.44 6.29
N ILE A 78 2.07 -11.79 7.46
CA ILE A 78 2.47 -10.40 7.64
C ILE A 78 3.95 -10.21 7.35
N ASP A 79 4.83 -11.11 7.83
CA ASP A 79 6.26 -11.08 7.51
C ASP A 79 6.53 -11.11 5.99
N ALA A 80 5.70 -11.82 5.23
CA ALA A 80 5.81 -11.86 3.77
C ALA A 80 5.40 -10.51 3.13
N LEU A 81 4.31 -9.89 3.58
CA LEU A 81 3.87 -8.57 3.11
C LEU A 81 4.91 -7.48 3.42
N VAL A 82 5.42 -7.46 4.65
CA VAL A 82 6.47 -6.50 5.06
C VAL A 82 7.73 -6.66 4.21
N ARG A 83 8.13 -7.89 3.87
CA ARG A 83 9.27 -8.12 2.96
C ARG A 83 9.00 -7.50 1.59
N GLU A 84 7.81 -7.65 1.04
CA GLU A 84 7.43 -7.06 -0.26
C GLU A 84 7.47 -5.52 -0.20
N HIS A 85 7.04 -4.90 0.91
CA HIS A 85 7.19 -3.46 1.11
C HIS A 85 8.66 -3.05 0.99
N ARG A 86 9.57 -3.79 1.65
CA ARG A 86 11.01 -3.49 1.62
C ARG A 86 11.61 -3.65 0.23
N GLU A 87 11.21 -4.69 -0.49
CA GLU A 87 11.68 -4.95 -1.85
C GLU A 87 11.24 -3.84 -2.82
N LEU A 88 9.96 -3.46 -2.78
CA LEU A 88 9.43 -2.39 -3.62
C LEU A 88 9.99 -1.01 -3.23
N ALA A 89 10.14 -0.73 -1.93
CA ALA A 89 10.78 0.50 -1.46
C ALA A 89 12.21 0.65 -2.01
N ALA A 90 13.01 -0.41 -1.90
CA ALA A 90 14.39 -0.42 -2.36
C ALA A 90 14.48 -0.22 -3.88
N PHE A 91 13.55 -0.79 -4.64
CA PHE A 91 13.46 -0.58 -6.08
C PHE A 91 13.10 0.88 -6.43
N LEU A 92 12.05 1.43 -5.83
CA LEU A 92 11.59 2.80 -6.11
C LEU A 92 12.63 3.87 -5.74
N ASP A 93 13.49 3.63 -4.75
CA ASP A 93 14.58 4.54 -4.37
C ASP A 93 15.75 4.53 -5.37
N GLN A 94 15.86 3.51 -6.23
CA GLN A 94 17.01 3.31 -7.12
C GLN A 94 16.66 3.33 -8.61
N VAL A 95 15.38 3.27 -8.97
CA VAL A 95 14.92 3.15 -10.35
C VAL A 95 15.39 4.31 -11.23
N ASP A 96 15.99 4.00 -12.37
CA ASP A 96 16.37 4.97 -13.40
C ASP A 96 15.52 4.77 -14.67
N LEU A 97 14.55 5.65 -14.89
CA LEU A 97 13.64 5.58 -16.04
C LEU A 97 14.32 5.86 -17.39
N GLY A 98 15.61 6.22 -17.40
CA GLY A 98 16.45 6.25 -18.59
C GLY A 98 16.99 4.87 -19.01
N ARG A 99 16.96 3.87 -18.11
CA ARG A 99 17.40 2.51 -18.38
C ARG A 99 16.22 1.64 -18.81
N ALA A 100 16.31 1.04 -20.00
CA ALA A 100 15.26 0.15 -20.51
C ALA A 100 14.97 -1.04 -19.59
N GLU A 101 15.98 -1.57 -18.91
CA GLU A 101 15.81 -2.65 -17.92
C GLU A 101 14.98 -2.21 -16.71
N ASP A 102 15.17 -0.99 -16.21
CA ASP A 102 14.43 -0.47 -15.06
C ASP A 102 12.99 -0.14 -15.44
N VAL A 103 12.74 0.26 -16.69
CA VAL A 103 11.38 0.40 -17.23
C VAL A 103 10.65 -0.93 -17.30
N VAL A 104 11.34 -2.03 -17.66
CA VAL A 104 10.76 -3.38 -17.63
C VAL A 104 10.46 -3.78 -16.18
N ARG A 105 11.42 -3.60 -15.29
CA ARG A 105 11.26 -3.91 -13.85
C ARG A 105 10.17 -3.08 -13.19
N LEU A 106 9.97 -1.83 -13.62
CA LEU A 106 8.87 -1.00 -13.12
C LEU A 106 7.52 -1.61 -13.50
N ARG A 107 7.36 -2.17 -14.71
CA ARG A 107 6.11 -2.84 -15.10
C ARG A 107 5.87 -4.08 -14.26
N GLU A 108 6.90 -4.89 -14.04
CA GLU A 108 6.84 -6.06 -13.16
C GLU A 108 6.47 -5.65 -11.73
N ALA A 109 7.12 -4.63 -11.18
CA ALA A 109 6.83 -4.09 -9.85
C ALA A 109 5.40 -3.54 -9.72
N VAL A 110 4.84 -2.94 -10.77
CA VAL A 110 3.44 -2.48 -10.79
C VAL A 110 2.48 -3.67 -10.79
N ASP A 111 2.78 -4.73 -11.54
CA ASP A 111 1.99 -5.96 -11.50
C ASP A 111 2.08 -6.64 -10.13
N GLU A 112 3.27 -6.71 -9.53
CA GLU A 112 3.48 -7.23 -8.18
C GLU A 112 2.73 -6.40 -7.13
N LEU A 113 2.72 -5.07 -7.24
CA LEU A 113 1.93 -4.19 -6.39
C LEU A 113 0.43 -4.51 -6.46
N HIS A 114 -0.13 -4.80 -7.64
CA HIS A 114 -1.53 -5.22 -7.73
C HIS A 114 -1.81 -6.54 -7.00
N HIS A 115 -0.88 -7.51 -7.08
CA HIS A 115 -1.03 -8.78 -6.36
C HIS A 115 -0.89 -8.59 -4.85
N HIS A 116 -0.03 -7.66 -4.43
CA HIS A 116 0.15 -7.26 -3.04
C HIS A 116 -1.14 -6.64 -2.47
N ILE A 117 -1.69 -5.62 -3.15
CA ILE A 117 -2.97 -4.99 -2.79
C ILE A 117 -4.10 -6.03 -2.71
N ALA A 118 -4.16 -6.99 -3.64
CA ALA A 118 -5.18 -8.02 -3.61
C ALA A 118 -5.07 -8.94 -2.38
N LYS A 119 -3.86 -9.25 -1.91
CA LYS A 119 -3.64 -10.04 -0.70
C LYS A 119 -4.16 -9.34 0.55
N GLU A 120 -4.01 -8.02 0.61
CA GLU A 120 -4.54 -7.23 1.71
C GLU A 120 -6.06 -7.05 1.61
N GLU A 121 -6.56 -6.54 0.49
CA GLU A 121 -7.97 -6.19 0.34
C GLU A 121 -8.92 -7.40 0.35
N ASP A 122 -8.51 -8.51 -0.27
CA ASP A 122 -9.34 -9.72 -0.34
C ASP A 122 -8.97 -10.76 0.75
N GLY A 123 -7.88 -10.54 1.48
CA GLY A 123 -7.36 -11.47 2.49
C GLY A 123 -7.26 -10.84 3.88
N LEU A 124 -6.23 -10.02 4.11
CA LEU A 124 -5.89 -9.52 5.43
C LEU A 124 -6.94 -8.56 6.01
N PHE A 125 -7.43 -7.60 5.22
CA PHE A 125 -8.42 -6.62 5.68
C PHE A 125 -9.74 -7.29 6.08
N PRO A 126 -10.33 -8.22 5.31
CA PRO A 126 -11.48 -9.00 5.77
C PRO A 126 -11.20 -9.80 7.05
N ALA A 127 -10.03 -10.44 7.17
CA ALA A 127 -9.68 -11.21 8.37
C ALA A 127 -9.59 -10.30 9.61
N SER A 128 -9.05 -9.09 9.45
CA SER A 128 -8.91 -8.11 10.54
C SER A 128 -10.25 -7.74 11.18
N LEU A 129 -11.35 -7.72 10.43
CA LEU A 129 -12.69 -7.43 10.95
C LEU A 129 -13.17 -8.42 12.01
N THR A 130 -12.68 -9.66 11.93
CA THR A 130 -13.05 -10.72 12.88
C THR A 130 -12.01 -10.92 13.98
N ALA A 131 -10.76 -10.51 13.72
CA ALA A 131 -9.64 -10.71 14.63
C ALA A 131 -9.45 -9.56 15.62
N LEU A 132 -9.66 -8.31 15.20
CA LEU A 132 -9.36 -7.14 16.02
C LEU A 132 -10.45 -6.80 17.03
N SER A 133 -10.03 -6.46 18.25
CA SER A 133 -10.86 -5.80 19.24
C SER A 133 -11.01 -4.30 18.96
N GLY A 134 -11.86 -3.59 19.71
CA GLY A 134 -12.00 -2.13 19.60
C GLY A 134 -10.69 -1.39 19.90
N ASP A 135 -9.97 -1.79 20.95
CA ASP A 135 -8.70 -1.16 21.35
C ASP A 135 -7.63 -1.37 20.26
N ASP A 136 -7.64 -2.52 19.60
CA ASP A 136 -6.73 -2.83 18.48
C ASP A 136 -6.98 -1.92 17.27
N TRP A 137 -8.26 -1.64 16.97
CA TRP A 137 -8.62 -0.67 15.95
C TRP A 137 -8.15 0.74 16.31
N ASP A 138 -8.33 1.16 17.57
CA ASP A 138 -7.88 2.47 18.04
C ASP A 138 -6.35 2.64 17.93
N LEU A 139 -5.59 1.60 18.27
CA LEU A 139 -4.13 1.58 18.09
C LEU A 139 -3.75 1.70 16.62
N SER A 140 -4.41 0.94 15.74
CA SER A 140 -4.14 0.94 14.31
C SER A 140 -4.46 2.31 13.67
N MET A 141 -5.57 2.95 14.08
CA MET A 141 -5.94 4.30 13.64
C MET A 141 -4.95 5.35 14.14
N ALA A 142 -4.45 5.23 15.37
CA ALA A 142 -3.42 6.15 15.88
C ALA A 142 -2.09 6.03 15.12
N ALA A 143 -1.69 4.82 14.75
CA ALA A 143 -0.51 4.59 13.91
C ALA A 143 -0.68 5.22 12.51
N TRP A 144 -1.84 5.02 11.88
CA TRP A 144 -2.16 5.64 10.61
C TRP A 144 -2.07 7.17 10.65
N ARG A 145 -2.64 7.81 11.69
CA ARG A 145 -2.55 9.28 11.86
C ARG A 145 -1.11 9.75 12.02
N THR A 146 -0.25 8.95 12.64
CA THR A 146 1.18 9.26 12.79
C THR A 146 1.92 9.20 11.45
N ALA A 147 1.55 8.26 10.58
CA ALA A 147 2.07 8.18 9.22
C ALA A 147 1.53 9.31 8.31
N HIS A 148 0.36 9.87 8.63
CA HIS A 148 -0.35 10.87 7.85
C HIS A 148 -0.59 12.19 8.63
N PRO A 149 0.45 12.92 9.03
CA PRO A 149 0.31 14.12 9.87
C PRO A 149 -0.46 15.27 9.19
N ASP A 150 -0.53 15.28 7.86
CA ASP A 150 -1.20 16.31 7.05
C ASP A 150 -2.62 15.91 6.60
N ALA A 151 -3.08 14.70 6.93
CA ALA A 151 -4.43 14.26 6.56
C ALA A 151 -5.49 15.12 7.26
N ARG A 152 -6.46 15.61 6.47
CA ARG A 152 -7.52 16.53 6.94
C ARG A 152 -8.81 15.80 7.36
N GLY A 153 -8.81 14.47 7.42
CA GLY A 153 -10.00 13.62 7.59
C GLY A 153 -10.27 13.17 9.03
N ASP A 154 -11.54 12.86 9.30
CA ASP A 154 -12.11 12.46 10.60
C ASP A 154 -11.81 10.99 10.98
N LEU A 155 -10.58 10.51 10.72
CA LEU A 155 -10.15 9.24 11.32
C LEU A 155 -9.96 9.44 12.82
#